data_AF-A0AAD7DAQ8-F1
#
_entry.id   AF-A0AAD7DAQ8-F1
#
_cell.length_a   1.000
_cell.length_b   1.000
_cell.length_c   1.000
_cell.angle_alpha   90.00
_cell.angle_beta   90.00
_cell.angle_gamma   90.00
#
_symmetry.space_group_name_H-M   'P 1'
#
loop_
_entity.id
_entity.type
_entity.pdbx_description
1 polymer ?
#
loop_
_entity_poly.entity_id
_entity_poly.type
_entity_poly.pdbx_seq_one_letter_code
_entity_poly.pdbx_strand_id
1 'polypeptide(L)'
;MKNTFGPGASMKTNEFISFIIFWTVSLPVFLLRPEQYRIPAIISSVIVTIAAFSIFIWAVAKQGDVGPLWRNPEEIYGIGRLSGSQLSWTMMRMITSGIGGWAGGILYQSDFSRYAVNPGDQIWGQILIIPLCLFGSNVLGIITTSCARGFYPEEPLLWKLYDLLEAIQTHGGNGARAAVFFAAFAFFLSQLCVNVVACGTVGGMDLAALLPRYINIRRGSFIIAFIGICINPWKILNTANSFISAISGYAVFLGPLTGIMVSEYYLVRHRRIKLSHLYQPNSGSDYWFWHGLNIRAPVVWLLSVWPSLPGFCASVTPLSVQVNEGWTHVYYMSWLLEFFISASLWVTWNTISPPPGVGEVDGKDVFGTFGPREDDNEFGDSMVEGPEKKERKY
;
A
#
# COMPACT_ATOMS: atom_id res chain seq x y z
N MET A 1 2.28 17.42 28.04
CA MET A 1 1.73 18.68 27.48
C MET A 1 0.23 18.69 27.72
N LYS A 2 -0.38 19.83 28.07
CA LYS A 2 -1.85 19.91 28.25
C LYS A 2 -2.54 19.77 26.89
N ASN A 3 -3.57 18.93 26.80
CA ASN A 3 -4.39 18.83 25.60
C ASN A 3 -5.22 20.11 25.41
N THR A 4 -5.13 20.71 24.23
CA THR A 4 -5.83 21.94 23.83
C THR A 4 -6.97 21.67 22.84
N PHE A 5 -7.07 20.45 22.30
CA PHE A 5 -8.17 20.07 21.43
C PHE A 5 -9.45 19.73 22.20
N GLY A 6 -10.60 20.00 21.57
CA GLY A 6 -11.91 19.70 22.14
C GLY A 6 -12.20 18.19 22.21
N PRO A 7 -13.23 17.78 22.97
CA PRO A 7 -13.53 16.36 23.24
C PRO A 7 -13.94 15.54 22.01
N GLY A 8 -14.27 16.18 20.89
CA GLY A 8 -14.57 15.51 19.60
C GLY A 8 -13.36 15.32 18.68
N ALA A 9 -12.16 15.75 19.08
CA ALA A 9 -10.96 15.55 18.29
C ALA A 9 -10.47 14.10 18.42
N SER A 10 -10.21 13.43 17.29
CA SER A 10 -9.69 12.05 17.25
C SER A 10 -8.21 11.92 17.61
N MET A 11 -7.61 12.96 18.20
CA MET A 11 -6.20 13.01 18.60
C MET A 11 -5.99 14.01 19.73
N LYS A 12 -4.88 13.86 20.45
CA LYS A 12 -4.39 14.82 21.44
C LYS A 12 -3.43 15.84 20.79
N THR A 13 -3.26 17.00 21.42
CA THR A 13 -2.34 18.06 20.92
C THR A 13 -0.91 17.58 20.73
N ASN A 14 -0.39 16.75 21.64
CA ASN A 14 0.96 16.18 21.52
C ASN A 14 1.09 15.25 20.31
N GLU A 15 0.07 14.45 20.00
CA GLU A 15 0.05 13.57 18.84
C GLU A 15 0.08 14.37 17.53
N PHE A 16 -0.68 15.47 17.45
CA PHE A 16 -0.66 16.35 16.28
C PHE A 16 0.69 17.00 16.06
N ILE A 17 1.29 17.54 17.13
CA ILE A 17 2.60 18.18 17.04
C ILE A 17 3.65 17.16 16.60
N SER A 18 3.65 15.96 17.19
CA SER A 18 4.52 14.86 16.76
C SER A 18 4.30 14.48 15.30
N PHE A 19 3.06 14.45 14.83
CA PHE A 19 2.74 14.22 13.42
C PHE A 19 3.30 15.31 12.50
N ILE A 20 3.14 16.59 12.85
CA ILE A 20 3.70 17.71 12.06
C ILE A 20 5.22 17.69 12.06
N ILE A 21 5.86 17.33 13.18
CA ILE A 21 7.31 17.14 13.26
C ILE A 21 7.73 16.00 12.32
N PHE A 22 7.11 14.83 12.42
CA PHE A 22 7.39 13.70 11.55
C PHE A 22 7.22 14.07 10.07
N TRP A 23 6.11 14.72 9.73
CA TRP A 23 5.83 15.16 8.38
C TRP A 23 6.92 16.10 7.86
N THR A 24 7.27 17.13 8.65
CA THR A 24 8.31 18.10 8.28
C THR A 24 9.68 17.44 8.10
N VAL A 25 10.04 16.50 8.98
CA VAL A 25 11.31 15.76 8.89
C VAL A 25 11.34 14.80 7.70
N SER A 26 10.19 14.29 7.26
CA SER A 26 10.12 13.42 6.08
C SER A 26 10.30 14.17 4.76
N LEU A 27 9.98 15.47 4.70
CA LEU A 27 10.00 16.26 3.47
C LEU A 27 11.37 16.33 2.76
N PRO A 28 12.50 16.60 3.45
CA PRO A 28 13.82 16.64 2.79
C PRO A 28 14.23 15.31 2.17
N VAL A 29 13.72 14.19 2.69
CA VAL A 29 14.07 12.85 2.23
C VAL A 29 13.52 12.60 0.82
N PHE A 30 12.44 13.28 0.41
CA PHE A 30 11.92 13.23 -0.96
C PHE A 30 12.86 13.85 -2.02
N LEU A 31 13.91 14.57 -1.60
CA LEU A 31 14.90 15.12 -2.52
C LEU A 31 15.90 14.07 -2.99
N LEU A 32 16.07 12.99 -2.23
CA LEU A 32 16.89 11.85 -2.60
C LEU A 32 16.31 11.18 -3.84
N ARG A 33 17.20 10.66 -4.69
CA ARG A 33 16.75 9.96 -5.89
C ARG A 33 16.38 8.51 -5.55
N PRO A 34 15.38 7.91 -6.24
CA PRO A 34 14.94 6.54 -5.95
C PRO A 34 16.05 5.50 -5.93
N GLU A 35 17.07 5.67 -6.76
CA GLU A 35 18.21 4.74 -6.88
C GLU A 35 19.05 4.68 -5.60
N GLN A 36 18.96 5.70 -4.75
CA GLN A 36 19.76 5.82 -3.52
C GLN A 36 19.06 5.23 -2.28
N TYR A 37 17.80 4.79 -2.40
CA TYR A 37 17.04 4.31 -1.24
C TYR A 37 17.47 2.93 -0.72
N ARG A 38 18.23 2.16 -1.51
CA ARG A 38 18.66 0.80 -1.12
C ARG A 38 19.38 0.76 0.22
N ILE A 39 20.40 1.61 0.41
CA ILE A 39 21.22 1.59 1.62
C ILE A 39 20.42 2.10 2.84
N PRO A 40 19.73 3.25 2.79
CA PRO A 40 18.86 3.70 3.88
C PRO A 40 17.80 2.65 4.29
N ALA A 41 17.19 1.98 3.31
CA ALA A 41 16.19 0.94 3.58
C ALA A 41 16.78 -0.27 4.31
N ILE A 42 17.98 -0.73 3.91
CA ILE A 42 18.67 -1.83 4.59
C ILE A 42 19.04 -1.45 6.02
N ILE A 43 19.66 -0.28 6.22
CA ILE A 43 20.05 0.21 7.54
C ILE A 43 18.82 0.30 8.45
N SER A 44 17.75 0.92 7.96
CA SER A 44 16.52 1.06 8.71
C SER A 44 15.86 -0.29 9.04
N SER A 45 15.90 -1.24 8.11
CA SER A 45 15.35 -2.59 8.29
C SER A 45 16.12 -3.38 9.37
N VAL A 46 17.45 -3.29 9.38
CA VAL A 46 18.27 -3.92 10.43
C VAL A 46 17.97 -3.32 11.80
N ILE A 47 17.93 -1.99 11.90
CA ILE A 47 17.67 -1.28 13.15
C ILE A 47 16.28 -1.64 13.72
N VAL A 48 15.24 -1.61 12.88
CA VAL A 48 13.87 -1.94 13.34
C VAL A 48 13.73 -3.42 13.70
N THR A 49 14.43 -4.31 12.99
CA THR A 49 14.45 -5.74 13.31
C THR A 49 15.05 -5.97 14.71
N ILE A 50 16.19 -5.35 15.01
CA ILE A 50 16.81 -5.43 16.35
C ILE A 50 15.87 -4.89 17.42
N ALA A 51 15.22 -3.76 17.17
CA ALA A 51 14.26 -3.16 18.11
C ALA A 51 13.04 -4.07 18.34
N ALA A 52 12.49 -4.66 17.28
CA ALA A 52 11.36 -5.59 17.36
C ALA A 52 11.70 -6.83 18.21
N PHE A 53 12.86 -7.46 17.96
CA PHE A 53 13.32 -8.58 18.78
C PHE A 53 13.61 -8.16 20.23
N SER A 54 14.18 -6.98 20.45
CA SER A 54 14.47 -6.47 21.79
C SER A 54 13.19 -6.26 22.61
N ILE A 55 12.15 -5.65 22.03
CA ILE A 55 10.85 -5.47 22.68
C ILE A 55 10.21 -6.84 22.96
N PHE A 56 10.23 -7.74 21.98
CA PHE A 56 9.68 -9.08 22.12
C PHE A 56 10.35 -9.88 23.24
N ILE A 57 11.69 -9.95 23.24
CA ILE A 57 12.47 -10.66 24.27
C ILE A 57 12.20 -10.04 25.64
N TRP A 58 12.18 -8.71 25.73
CA TRP A 58 11.85 -8.01 26.97
C TRP A 58 10.43 -8.35 27.48
N ALA A 59 9.44 -8.36 26.60
CA ALA A 59 8.05 -8.62 26.97
C ALA A 59 7.86 -10.06 27.47
N VAL A 60 8.46 -11.04 26.80
CA VAL A 60 8.45 -12.45 27.22
C VAL A 60 9.20 -12.64 28.54
N ALA A 61 10.39 -12.03 28.69
CA ALA A 61 11.16 -12.12 29.92
C ALA A 61 10.46 -11.48 31.12
N LYS A 62 9.76 -10.35 30.91
CA LYS A 62 8.99 -9.66 31.95
C LYS A 62 7.76 -10.44 32.38
N GLN A 63 7.06 -11.05 31.43
CA GLN A 63 5.87 -11.86 31.70
C GLN A 63 6.23 -13.24 32.28
N GLY A 64 7.37 -13.81 31.90
CA GLY A 64 7.80 -15.16 32.27
C GLY A 64 7.21 -16.28 31.40
N ASP A 65 6.23 -15.97 30.55
CA ASP A 65 5.66 -16.86 29.53
C ASP A 65 5.15 -16.06 28.31
N VAL A 66 4.42 -16.72 27.39
CA VAL A 66 3.85 -16.11 26.17
C VAL A 66 2.61 -15.24 26.42
N GLY A 67 2.24 -15.02 27.68
CA GLY A 67 1.09 -14.22 28.09
C GLY A 67 -0.25 -14.94 28.00
N PRO A 68 -1.30 -14.35 28.59
CA PRO A 68 -2.58 -15.01 28.81
C PRO A 68 -3.45 -15.17 27.55
N LEU A 69 -3.24 -14.39 26.48
CA LEU A 69 -4.00 -14.55 25.22
C LEU A 69 -3.70 -15.87 24.52
N TRP A 70 -2.56 -16.51 24.81
CA TRP A 70 -2.21 -17.79 24.22
C TRP A 70 -3.02 -18.96 24.79
N ARG A 71 -3.36 -18.89 26.09
CA ARG A 71 -4.07 -19.96 26.79
C ARG A 71 -5.58 -19.73 26.81
N ASN A 72 -6.00 -18.53 27.24
CA ASN A 72 -7.39 -18.20 27.49
C ASN A 72 -7.81 -16.93 26.74
N PRO A 73 -7.76 -16.90 25.39
CA PRO A 73 -8.22 -15.74 24.63
C PRO A 73 -9.71 -15.43 24.89
N GLU A 74 -10.52 -16.45 25.15
CA GLU A 74 -11.97 -16.32 25.39
C GLU A 74 -12.31 -15.52 26.64
N GLU A 75 -11.55 -15.73 27.73
CA GLU A 75 -11.73 -15.00 28.99
C GLU A 75 -11.36 -13.52 28.86
N ILE A 76 -10.43 -13.20 27.95
CA ILE A 76 -9.92 -11.83 27.77
C ILE A 76 -10.80 -11.04 26.81
N TYR A 77 -11.24 -11.66 25.70
CA TYR A 77 -12.09 -10.98 24.73
C TYR A 77 -13.58 -11.02 25.12
N GLY A 78 -14.00 -11.93 26.00
CA GLY A 78 -15.43 -12.17 26.28
C GLY A 78 -16.18 -12.70 25.05
N ILE A 79 -15.45 -13.23 24.07
CA ILE A 79 -15.98 -13.79 22.83
C ILE A 79 -15.63 -15.28 22.83
N GLY A 80 -16.65 -16.14 22.77
CA GLY A 80 -16.45 -17.58 22.69
C GLY A 80 -15.73 -17.99 21.40
N ARG A 81 -15.07 -19.15 21.41
CA ARG A 81 -14.43 -19.70 20.21
C ARG A 81 -15.42 -19.78 19.04
N LEU A 82 -15.06 -19.13 17.94
CA LEU A 82 -15.77 -19.25 16.68
C LEU A 82 -15.67 -20.70 16.18
N SER A 83 -16.79 -21.26 15.74
CA SER A 83 -16.85 -22.62 15.19
C SER A 83 -17.75 -22.69 13.96
N GLY A 84 -17.63 -23.77 13.19
CA GLY A 84 -18.43 -24.00 11.98
C GLY A 84 -18.25 -22.93 10.90
N SER A 85 -19.35 -22.56 10.24
CA SER A 85 -19.34 -21.61 9.12
C SER A 85 -18.83 -20.22 9.51
N GLN A 86 -19.08 -19.78 10.76
CA GLN A 86 -18.67 -18.46 11.22
C GLN A 86 -17.14 -18.34 11.30
N LEU A 87 -16.45 -19.43 11.66
CA LEU A 87 -14.99 -19.49 11.66
C LEU A 87 -14.44 -19.34 10.24
N SER A 88 -14.97 -20.11 9.28
CA SER A 88 -14.52 -20.08 7.89
C SER A 88 -14.69 -18.71 7.23
N TRP A 89 -15.84 -18.06 7.45
CA TRP A 89 -16.09 -16.71 6.93
C TRP A 89 -15.23 -15.64 7.60
N THR A 90 -14.95 -15.79 8.91
CA THR A 90 -14.02 -14.90 9.61
C THR A 90 -12.59 -15.08 9.09
N MET A 91 -12.15 -16.32 8.83
CA MET A 91 -10.85 -16.59 8.21
C MET A 91 -10.75 -15.95 6.83
N MET A 92 -11.78 -16.11 5.99
CA MET A 92 -11.84 -15.48 4.67
C MET A 92 -11.72 -13.96 4.77
N ARG A 93 -12.49 -13.32 5.67
CA ARG A 93 -12.39 -11.88 5.94
C ARG A 93 -10.96 -11.45 6.31
N MET A 94 -10.28 -12.22 7.17
CA MET A 94 -8.91 -11.88 7.61
C MET A 94 -7.88 -12.05 6.47
N ILE A 95 -8.03 -13.08 5.64
CA ILE A 95 -7.20 -13.27 4.43
C ILE A 95 -7.37 -12.06 3.51
N THR A 96 -8.61 -11.71 3.18
CA THR A 96 -8.93 -10.58 2.30
C THR A 96 -8.47 -9.24 2.87
N SER A 97 -8.62 -9.01 4.18
CA SER A 97 -8.07 -7.83 4.84
C SER A 97 -6.54 -7.78 4.76
N GLY A 98 -5.86 -8.92 4.87
CA GLY A 98 -4.41 -9.01 4.71
C GLY A 98 -3.97 -8.66 3.29
N ILE A 99 -4.67 -9.19 2.28
CA ILE A 99 -4.43 -8.86 0.87
C ILE A 99 -4.71 -7.38 0.60
N GLY A 100 -5.82 -6.85 1.11
CA GLY A 100 -6.19 -5.44 0.99
C GLY A 100 -5.13 -4.49 1.54
N GLY A 101 -4.48 -4.86 2.64
CA GLY A 101 -3.38 -4.08 3.23
C GLY A 101 -2.14 -3.97 2.33
N TRP A 102 -1.94 -4.94 1.44
CA TRP A 102 -0.83 -4.99 0.48
C TRP A 102 -1.24 -4.72 -0.96
N ALA A 103 -2.53 -4.54 -1.23
CA ALA A 103 -3.06 -4.38 -2.59
C ALA A 103 -2.45 -3.17 -3.32
N GLY A 104 -2.18 -2.07 -2.60
CA GLY A 104 -1.43 -0.95 -3.16
C GLY A 104 -0.03 -1.37 -3.61
N GLY A 105 0.72 -2.07 -2.74
CA GLY A 105 2.05 -2.60 -3.02
C GLY A 105 2.12 -3.51 -4.23
N ILE A 106 1.09 -4.32 -4.45
CA ILE A 106 1.00 -5.20 -5.63
C ILE A 106 0.99 -4.39 -6.93
N LEU A 107 0.28 -3.26 -6.95
CA LEU A 107 0.09 -2.45 -8.16
C LEU A 107 1.32 -1.62 -8.53
N TYR A 108 2.00 -1.01 -7.54
CA TYR A 108 3.19 -0.19 -7.81
C TYR A 108 4.51 -0.98 -7.76
N GLN A 109 4.47 -2.30 -7.60
CA GLN A 109 5.68 -3.12 -7.51
C GLN A 109 6.60 -2.95 -8.75
N SER A 110 6.02 -2.65 -9.92
CA SER A 110 6.73 -2.36 -11.15
C SER A 110 7.68 -1.16 -11.06
N ASP A 111 7.36 -0.18 -10.20
CA ASP A 111 8.17 1.02 -10.00
C ASP A 111 9.54 0.70 -9.40
N PHE A 112 9.61 -0.37 -8.61
CA PHE A 112 10.87 -0.83 -8.02
C PHE A 112 11.51 -1.95 -8.82
N SER A 113 10.72 -2.85 -9.43
CA SER A 113 11.29 -3.96 -10.21
C SER A 113 11.99 -3.51 -11.48
N ARG A 114 11.67 -2.33 -12.04
CA ARG A 114 12.42 -1.73 -13.17
C ARG A 114 13.89 -1.42 -12.84
N TYR A 115 14.25 -1.35 -11.56
CA TYR A 115 15.63 -1.14 -11.11
C TYR A 115 16.35 -2.47 -10.79
N ALA A 116 15.72 -3.62 -11.04
CA ALA A 116 16.36 -4.91 -10.92
C ALA A 116 17.49 -5.07 -11.95
N VAL A 117 18.58 -5.73 -11.56
CA VAL A 117 19.75 -5.93 -12.43
C VAL A 117 19.46 -7.02 -13.46
N ASN A 118 18.88 -8.14 -13.02
CA ASN A 118 18.53 -9.26 -13.89
C ASN A 118 17.03 -9.55 -13.89
N PRO A 119 16.48 -10.07 -15.01
CA PRO A 119 15.12 -10.59 -15.04
C PRO A 119 14.91 -11.67 -13.99
N GLY A 120 13.92 -11.47 -13.11
CA GLY A 120 13.56 -12.45 -12.08
C GLY A 120 14.19 -12.23 -10.70
N ASP A 121 15.12 -11.29 -10.52
CA ASP A 121 15.73 -10.97 -9.22
C ASP A 121 14.68 -10.63 -8.14
N GLN A 122 13.57 -10.03 -8.55
CA GLN A 122 12.46 -9.65 -7.68
C GLN A 122 11.69 -10.86 -7.08
N ILE A 123 11.68 -12.01 -7.78
CA ILE A 123 10.80 -13.14 -7.47
C ILE A 123 11.15 -13.77 -6.12
N TRP A 124 12.43 -14.03 -5.87
CA TRP A 124 12.87 -14.70 -4.64
C TRP A 124 12.64 -13.85 -3.39
N GLY A 125 12.81 -12.53 -3.50
CA GLY A 125 12.48 -11.59 -2.44
C GLY A 125 10.98 -11.65 -2.10
N GLN A 126 10.13 -11.71 -3.11
CA GLN A 126 8.68 -11.73 -2.90
C GLN A 126 8.13 -13.06 -2.39
N ILE A 127 8.60 -14.19 -2.93
CA ILE A 127 8.06 -15.51 -2.58
C ILE A 127 8.53 -15.96 -1.20
N LEU A 128 9.77 -15.63 -0.80
CA LEU A 128 10.35 -16.13 0.44
C LEU A 128 10.43 -15.06 1.53
N ILE A 129 11.04 -13.91 1.23
CA ILE A 129 11.36 -12.92 2.27
C ILE A 129 10.10 -12.21 2.76
N ILE A 130 9.19 -11.81 1.87
CA ILE A 130 7.96 -11.12 2.28
C ILE A 130 7.10 -11.99 3.21
N PRO A 131 6.72 -13.24 2.86
CA PRO A 131 5.93 -14.07 3.76
C PRO A 131 6.64 -14.37 5.08
N LEU A 132 7.94 -14.63 5.06
CA LEU A 132 8.72 -14.90 6.26
C LEU A 132 8.74 -13.70 7.21
N CYS A 133 9.00 -12.49 6.68
CA CYS A 133 9.03 -11.27 7.47
C CYS A 133 7.64 -10.89 8.00
N LEU A 134 6.58 -11.04 7.19
CA LEU A 134 5.20 -10.76 7.61
C LEU A 134 4.71 -11.74 8.67
N PHE A 135 4.97 -13.04 8.47
CA PHE A 135 4.63 -14.04 9.46
C PHE A 135 5.39 -13.80 10.76
N GLY A 136 6.70 -13.58 10.68
CA GLY A 136 7.56 -13.29 11.83
C GLY A 136 7.09 -12.05 12.60
N SER A 137 6.87 -10.93 11.92
CA SER A 137 6.43 -9.69 12.59
C SER A 137 5.06 -9.83 13.26
N ASN A 138 4.11 -10.53 12.61
CA ASN A 138 2.81 -10.81 13.20
C ASN A 138 2.91 -11.68 14.46
N VAL A 139 3.74 -12.73 14.44
CA VAL A 139 3.97 -13.58 15.62
C VAL A 139 4.59 -12.78 16.77
N LEU A 140 5.63 -11.98 16.49
CA LEU A 140 6.26 -11.12 17.49
C LEU A 140 5.24 -10.13 18.09
N GLY A 141 4.42 -9.50 17.24
CA GLY A 141 3.39 -8.54 17.67
C GLY A 141 2.30 -9.17 18.53
N ILE A 142 1.74 -10.31 18.11
CA ILE A 142 0.67 -11.02 18.83
C ILE A 142 1.15 -11.47 20.21
N ILE A 143 2.33 -12.10 20.28
CA ILE A 143 2.87 -12.56 21.56
C ILE A 143 3.24 -11.37 22.46
N THR A 144 3.84 -10.31 21.92
CA THR A 144 4.16 -9.10 22.70
C THR A 144 2.89 -8.47 23.27
N THR A 145 1.82 -8.39 22.47
CA THR A 145 0.50 -7.89 22.91
C THR A 145 -0.10 -8.79 24.00
N SER A 146 0.05 -10.11 23.86
CA SER A 146 -0.33 -11.09 24.88
C SER A 146 0.40 -10.85 26.19
N CYS A 147 1.73 -10.77 26.16
CA CYS A 147 2.53 -10.48 27.36
C CYS A 147 2.15 -9.15 28.00
N ALA A 148 1.95 -8.10 27.20
CA ALA A 148 1.55 -6.79 27.68
C ALA A 148 0.22 -6.81 28.44
N ARG A 149 -0.74 -7.63 28.00
CA ARG A 149 -1.99 -7.84 28.74
C ARG A 149 -1.77 -8.46 30.12
N GLY A 150 -0.75 -9.31 30.27
CA GLY A 150 -0.41 -9.96 31.54
C GLY A 150 0.19 -8.99 32.56
N PHE A 151 1.16 -8.16 32.16
CA PHE A 151 1.82 -7.24 33.09
C PHE A 151 1.20 -5.84 33.17
N TYR A 152 0.32 -5.45 32.23
CA TYR A 152 -0.51 -4.23 32.29
C TYR A 152 -2.00 -4.57 32.16
N PRO A 153 -2.62 -5.19 33.19
CA PRO A 153 -4.03 -5.59 33.15
C PRO A 153 -5.02 -4.41 33.23
N GLU A 154 -4.58 -3.24 33.67
CA GLU A 154 -5.43 -2.03 33.76
C GLU A 154 -5.50 -1.25 32.44
N GLU A 155 -4.53 -1.46 31.55
CA GLU A 155 -4.47 -0.79 30.24
C GLU A 155 -5.35 -1.51 29.21
N PRO A 156 -5.88 -0.80 28.19
CA PRO A 156 -6.54 -1.45 27.07
C PRO A 156 -5.55 -2.36 26.33
N LEU A 157 -6.05 -3.23 25.46
CA LEU A 157 -5.18 -4.13 24.70
C LEU A 157 -4.15 -3.32 23.89
N LEU A 158 -2.87 -3.44 24.27
CA LEU A 158 -1.76 -2.67 23.72
C LEU A 158 -1.25 -3.27 22.40
N TRP A 159 -2.14 -3.37 21.42
CA TRP A 159 -1.80 -3.87 20.07
C TRP A 159 -1.11 -2.80 19.21
N LYS A 160 -1.31 -1.53 19.53
CA LYS A 160 -0.58 -0.42 18.89
C LYS A 160 0.76 -0.29 19.58
N LEU A 161 1.82 -0.35 18.78
CA LEU A 161 3.19 -0.32 19.30
C LEU A 161 3.49 0.97 20.06
N TYR A 162 2.99 2.12 19.62
CA TYR A 162 3.22 3.38 20.32
C TYR A 162 2.48 3.46 21.67
N ASP A 163 1.28 2.91 21.77
CA ASP A 163 0.55 2.79 23.05
C ASP A 163 1.31 1.88 24.02
N LEU A 164 1.88 0.76 23.52
CA LEU A 164 2.74 -0.12 24.31
C LEU A 164 3.97 0.63 24.84
N LEU A 165 4.66 1.38 23.98
CA LEU A 165 5.82 2.17 24.37
C LEU A 165 5.48 3.26 25.40
N GLU A 166 4.31 3.91 25.26
CA GLU A 166 3.80 4.89 26.24
C GLU A 166 3.51 4.22 27.60
N ALA A 167 2.90 3.04 27.62
CA ALA A 167 2.67 2.27 28.84
C ALA A 167 3.99 1.87 29.52
N ILE A 168 4.98 1.39 28.74
CA ILE A 168 6.32 1.09 29.25
C ILE A 168 6.97 2.33 29.89
N GLN A 169 6.84 3.48 29.24
CA GLN A 169 7.40 4.73 29.73
C GLN A 169 6.74 5.18 31.04
N THR A 170 5.42 5.01 31.15
CA THR A 170 4.61 5.44 32.29
C THR A 170 4.86 4.57 33.51
N HIS A 171 5.01 3.25 33.32
CA HIS A 171 5.19 2.30 34.41
C HIS A 171 6.66 1.96 34.76
N GLY A 172 7.63 2.23 33.86
CA GLY A 172 8.98 1.66 33.95
C GLY A 172 10.10 2.57 34.51
N GLY A 173 9.78 3.77 35.02
CA GLY A 173 10.77 4.68 35.61
C GLY A 173 11.83 5.20 34.62
N ASN A 174 12.96 5.72 35.14
CA ASN A 174 13.96 6.44 34.32
C ASN A 174 14.67 5.54 33.28
N GLY A 175 14.98 4.29 33.62
CA GLY A 175 15.62 3.36 32.69
C GLY A 175 14.71 2.98 31.51
N ALA A 176 13.42 2.81 31.76
CA ALA A 176 12.45 2.52 30.70
C ALA A 176 12.27 3.70 29.75
N ARG A 177 12.35 4.94 30.23
CA ARG A 177 12.27 6.13 29.37
C ARG A 177 13.39 6.16 28.33
N ALA A 178 14.62 5.82 28.72
CA ALA A 178 15.74 5.73 27.80
C ALA A 178 15.55 4.59 26.78
N ALA A 179 15.14 3.40 27.25
CA ALA A 179 14.86 2.26 26.37
C ALA A 179 13.75 2.56 25.35
N VAL A 180 12.66 3.19 25.80
CA VAL A 180 11.56 3.63 24.94
C VAL A 180 12.03 4.65 23.91
N PHE A 181 12.91 5.58 24.26
CA PHE A 181 13.46 6.53 23.28
C PHE A 181 14.21 5.82 22.15
N PHE A 182 15.12 4.88 22.46
CA PHE A 182 15.85 4.13 21.43
C PHE A 182 14.94 3.24 20.59
N ALA A 183 13.97 2.58 21.22
CA ALA A 183 12.97 1.79 20.51
C ALA A 183 12.12 2.66 19.58
N ALA A 184 11.54 3.75 20.09
CA ALA A 184 10.73 4.68 19.30
C ALA A 184 11.54 5.30 18.15
N PHE A 185 12.83 5.59 18.36
CA PHE A 185 13.71 6.10 17.32
C PHE A 185 13.92 5.08 16.18
N ALA A 186 14.08 3.80 16.51
CA ALA A 186 14.19 2.73 15.52
C ALA A 186 12.93 2.63 14.64
N PHE A 187 11.74 2.66 15.26
CA PHE A 187 10.47 2.62 14.53
C PHE A 187 10.20 3.93 13.77
N PHE A 188 10.61 5.08 14.31
CA PHE A 188 10.56 6.36 13.61
C PHE A 188 11.36 6.32 12.30
N LEU A 189 12.60 5.82 12.34
CA LEU A 189 13.45 5.71 11.15
C LEU A 189 12.83 4.76 10.11
N SER A 190 12.27 3.64 10.57
CA SER A 190 11.54 2.69 9.72
C SER A 190 10.34 3.34 9.04
N GLN A 191 9.51 4.05 9.81
CA GLN A 191 8.32 4.68 9.26
C GLN A 191 8.68 5.82 8.29
N LEU A 192 9.75 6.57 8.56
CA LEU A 192 10.25 7.58 7.65
C LEU A 192 10.67 6.96 6.31
N CYS A 193 11.40 5.83 6.34
CA CYS A 193 11.80 5.13 5.13
C CYS A 193 10.59 4.62 4.33
N VAL A 194 9.66 3.92 4.99
CA VAL A 194 8.46 3.37 4.34
C VAL A 194 7.58 4.49 3.77
N ASN A 195 7.34 5.57 4.51
CA ASN A 195 6.53 6.68 4.04
C ASN A 195 7.11 7.34 2.78
N VAL A 196 8.44 7.45 2.71
CA VAL A 196 9.11 8.05 1.56
C VAL A 196 9.08 7.13 0.35
N VAL A 197 9.41 5.86 0.55
CA VAL A 197 9.55 4.88 -0.53
C VAL A 197 8.18 4.45 -1.05
N ALA A 198 7.28 4.00 -0.16
CA ALA A 198 6.04 3.34 -0.54
C ALA A 198 4.86 4.30 -0.78
N CYS A 199 4.89 5.51 -0.24
CA CYS A 199 3.77 6.45 -0.37
C CYS A 199 4.16 7.66 -1.23
N GLY A 200 5.14 8.45 -0.79
CA GLY A 200 5.43 9.71 -1.45
C GLY A 200 6.13 9.56 -2.81
N THR A 201 7.15 8.69 -2.90
CA THR A 201 7.88 8.49 -4.18
C THR A 201 7.01 7.85 -5.25
N VAL A 202 6.27 6.80 -4.91
CA VAL A 202 5.33 6.12 -5.83
C VAL A 202 4.27 7.11 -6.32
N GLY A 203 3.59 7.82 -5.42
CA GLY A 203 2.62 8.83 -5.83
C GLY A 203 3.27 9.98 -6.65
N GLY A 204 4.54 10.27 -6.41
CA GLY A 204 5.33 11.20 -7.23
C GLY A 204 5.60 10.68 -8.63
N MET A 205 5.86 9.38 -8.79
CA MET A 205 6.00 8.69 -10.07
C MET A 205 4.68 8.69 -10.84
N ASP A 206 3.57 8.37 -10.18
CA ASP A 206 2.23 8.43 -10.78
C ASP A 206 1.90 9.83 -11.32
N LEU A 207 2.15 10.86 -10.51
CA LEU A 207 1.85 12.24 -10.90
C LEU A 207 2.78 12.76 -12.01
N ALA A 208 4.03 12.30 -12.03
CA ALA A 208 4.96 12.58 -13.10
C ALA A 208 4.60 11.86 -14.40
N ALA A 209 4.02 10.65 -14.32
CA ALA A 209 3.49 9.94 -15.49
C ALA A 209 2.21 10.59 -16.03
N LEU A 210 1.36 11.12 -15.14
CA LEU A 210 0.10 11.78 -15.52
C LEU A 210 0.31 13.16 -16.16
N LEU A 211 1.23 13.97 -15.62
CA LEU A 211 1.49 15.34 -16.06
C LEU A 211 3.00 15.61 -16.30
N PRO A 212 3.65 14.87 -17.22
CA PRO A 212 5.10 14.86 -17.37
C PRO A 212 5.71 16.22 -17.73
N ARG A 213 4.94 17.10 -18.39
CA ARG A 213 5.38 18.47 -18.75
C ARG A 213 5.48 19.40 -17.53
N TYR A 214 4.71 19.15 -16.48
CA TYR A 214 4.56 20.08 -15.36
C TYR A 214 5.18 19.54 -14.07
N ILE A 215 5.13 18.22 -13.89
CA ILE A 215 5.42 17.53 -12.64
C ILE A 215 6.54 16.52 -12.89
N ASN A 216 7.60 16.65 -12.11
CA ASN A 216 8.62 15.61 -11.98
C ASN A 216 8.37 14.84 -10.67
N ILE A 217 9.03 13.69 -10.52
CA ILE A 217 8.85 12.80 -9.36
C ILE A 217 8.97 13.57 -8.04
N ARG A 218 9.98 14.43 -7.90
CA ARG A 218 10.19 15.23 -6.68
C ARG A 218 9.01 16.14 -6.38
N ARG A 219 8.57 16.95 -7.37
CA ARG A 219 7.41 17.85 -7.22
C ARG A 219 6.15 17.05 -6.90
N GLY A 220 5.96 15.90 -7.55
CA GLY A 220 4.86 15.00 -7.28
C GLY A 220 4.86 14.49 -5.85
N SER A 221 6.00 14.04 -5.32
CA SER A 221 6.11 13.57 -3.94
C SER A 221 5.71 14.65 -2.92
N PHE A 222 6.07 15.91 -3.14
CA PHE A 222 5.64 17.02 -2.27
C PHE A 222 4.13 17.28 -2.35
N ILE A 223 3.53 17.20 -3.54
CA ILE A 223 2.07 17.33 -3.71
C ILE A 223 1.35 16.22 -2.95
N ILE A 224 1.79 14.97 -3.10
CA ILE A 224 1.23 13.82 -2.40
C ILE A 224 1.40 13.96 -0.88
N ALA A 225 2.55 14.42 -0.41
CA ALA A 225 2.78 14.66 1.01
C ALA A 225 1.83 15.72 1.59
N PHE A 226 1.47 16.75 0.82
CA PHE A 226 0.49 17.76 1.23
C PHE A 226 -0.94 17.22 1.24
N ILE A 227 -1.34 16.51 0.17
CA ILE A 227 -2.65 15.84 0.08
C ILE A 227 -2.84 14.86 1.25
N GLY A 228 -1.79 14.14 1.64
CA GLY A 228 -1.79 13.21 2.76
C GLY A 228 -2.24 13.85 4.09
N ILE A 229 -1.85 15.10 4.35
CA ILE A 229 -2.35 15.83 5.54
C ILE A 229 -3.82 16.18 5.39
N CYS A 230 -4.22 16.68 4.21
CA CYS A 230 -5.60 17.12 3.95
C CYS A 230 -6.64 16.00 4.13
N ILE A 231 -6.24 14.74 3.95
CA ILE A 231 -7.09 13.55 4.18
C ILE A 231 -7.46 13.38 5.66
N ASN A 232 -6.70 13.98 6.59
CA ASN A 232 -6.88 13.84 8.04
C ASN A 232 -6.78 12.38 8.53
N PRO A 233 -5.64 11.69 8.29
CA PRO A 233 -5.49 10.24 8.47
C PRO A 233 -5.77 9.74 9.89
N TRP A 234 -5.60 10.61 10.90
CA TRP A 234 -5.91 10.31 12.30
C TRP A 234 -7.36 9.89 12.57
N LYS A 235 -8.32 10.30 11.72
CA LYS A 235 -9.70 9.83 11.85
C LYS A 235 -9.85 8.34 11.57
N ILE A 236 -8.98 7.77 10.73
CA ILE A 236 -9.02 6.35 10.33
C ILE A 236 -8.45 5.44 11.44
N LEU A 237 -7.42 5.91 12.15
CA LEU A 237 -6.69 5.13 13.17
C LEU A 237 -7.36 5.11 14.55
N ASN A 238 -8.53 5.73 14.69
CA ASN A 238 -9.18 5.90 15.99
C ASN A 238 -9.66 4.56 16.59
N THR A 239 -10.14 3.63 15.77
CA THR A 239 -10.59 2.30 16.23
C THR A 239 -10.06 1.16 15.36
N ALA A 240 -9.88 -0.04 15.94
CA ALA A 240 -9.47 -1.23 15.19
C ALA A 240 -10.45 -1.58 14.06
N ASN A 241 -11.75 -1.40 14.30
CA ASN A 241 -12.79 -1.66 13.29
C ASN A 241 -12.73 -0.65 12.13
N SER A 242 -12.53 0.63 12.40
CA SER A 242 -12.35 1.65 11.36
C SER A 242 -11.10 1.37 10.52
N PHE A 243 -10.02 0.93 11.16
CA PHE A 243 -8.77 0.55 10.48
C PHE A 243 -8.96 -0.67 9.56
N ILE A 244 -9.55 -1.77 10.08
CA ILE A 244 -9.83 -2.97 9.29
C ILE A 244 -10.77 -2.65 8.12
N SER A 245 -11.79 -1.82 8.34
CA SER A 245 -12.75 -1.43 7.30
C SER A 245 -12.09 -0.60 6.20
N ALA A 246 -11.20 0.33 6.56
CA ALA A 246 -10.43 1.10 5.59
C ALA A 246 -9.51 0.20 4.75
N ILE A 247 -8.77 -0.71 5.40
CA ILE A 247 -7.89 -1.67 4.71
C ILE A 247 -8.68 -2.59 3.78
N SER A 248 -9.83 -3.09 4.26
CA SER A 248 -10.70 -3.95 3.47
C SER A 248 -11.36 -3.19 2.31
N GLY A 249 -11.51 -1.86 2.40
CA GLY A 249 -11.94 -1.03 1.29
C GLY A 249 -10.93 -1.01 0.14
N TYR A 250 -9.63 -1.00 0.43
CA TYR A 250 -8.60 -1.10 -0.63
C TYR A 250 -8.69 -2.42 -1.39
N ALA A 251 -8.99 -3.53 -0.71
CA ALA A 251 -9.22 -4.82 -1.37
C ALA A 251 -10.32 -4.73 -2.45
N VAL A 252 -11.46 -4.11 -2.12
CA VAL A 252 -12.63 -3.96 -3.00
C VAL A 252 -12.32 -3.23 -4.31
N PHE A 253 -11.55 -2.14 -4.22
CA PHE A 253 -11.32 -1.28 -5.39
C PHE A 253 -10.08 -1.66 -6.19
N LEU A 254 -9.06 -2.23 -5.55
CA LEU A 254 -7.79 -2.55 -6.20
C LEU A 254 -7.76 -3.97 -6.78
N GLY A 255 -8.49 -4.93 -6.22
CA GLY A 255 -8.62 -6.29 -6.78
C GLY A 255 -9.02 -6.32 -8.26
N PRO A 256 -10.10 -5.61 -8.67
CA PRO A 256 -10.48 -5.53 -10.06
C PRO A 256 -9.41 -4.92 -10.98
N LEU A 257 -8.70 -3.88 -10.53
CA LEU A 257 -7.62 -3.25 -11.30
C LEU A 257 -6.48 -4.23 -11.54
N THR A 258 -6.08 -4.96 -10.50
CA THR A 258 -5.07 -6.01 -10.62
C THR A 258 -5.49 -7.07 -11.64
N GLY A 259 -6.75 -7.54 -11.60
CA GLY A 259 -7.27 -8.54 -12.55
C GLY A 259 -7.27 -8.06 -14.01
N ILE A 260 -7.62 -6.79 -14.25
CA ILE A 260 -7.55 -6.16 -15.58
C ILE A 260 -6.11 -6.12 -16.08
N MET A 261 -5.18 -5.60 -15.26
CA MET A 261 -3.77 -5.43 -15.65
C MET A 261 -3.07 -6.77 -15.91
N VAL A 262 -3.28 -7.76 -15.03
CA VAL A 262 -2.70 -9.10 -15.18
C VAL A 262 -3.24 -9.76 -16.45
N SER A 263 -4.55 -9.67 -16.69
CA SER A 263 -5.19 -10.29 -17.85
C SER A 263 -4.79 -9.61 -19.16
N GLU A 264 -4.71 -8.29 -19.18
CA GLU A 264 -4.23 -7.54 -20.36
C GLU A 264 -2.83 -7.99 -20.75
N TYR A 265 -1.91 -8.06 -19.79
CA TYR A 265 -0.52 -8.38 -20.07
C TYR A 265 -0.31 -9.86 -20.43
N TYR A 266 -0.81 -10.79 -19.62
CA TYR A 266 -0.51 -12.22 -19.79
C TYR A 266 -1.45 -12.94 -20.75
N LEU A 267 -2.75 -12.61 -20.73
CA LEU A 267 -3.78 -13.38 -21.45
C LEU A 267 -4.15 -12.74 -22.78
N VAL A 268 -4.38 -11.43 -22.82
CA VAL A 268 -4.77 -10.72 -24.05
C VAL A 268 -3.56 -10.48 -24.95
N ARG A 269 -2.48 -9.93 -24.40
CA ARG A 269 -1.28 -9.55 -25.17
C ARG A 269 -0.15 -10.57 -25.13
N HIS A 270 -0.29 -11.67 -24.38
CA HIS A 270 0.72 -12.73 -24.28
C HIS A 270 2.15 -12.25 -23.98
N ARG A 271 2.28 -11.24 -23.11
CA ARG A 271 3.53 -10.57 -22.72
C ARG A 271 4.22 -9.79 -23.85
N ARG A 272 3.48 -9.43 -24.91
CA ARG A 272 3.98 -8.63 -26.04
C ARG A 272 3.37 -7.24 -26.00
N ILE A 273 4.20 -6.24 -25.76
CA ILE A 273 3.80 -4.83 -25.70
C ILE A 273 4.68 -4.04 -26.67
N LYS A 274 4.03 -3.18 -27.45
CA LYS A 274 4.68 -2.15 -28.26
C LYS A 274 4.96 -0.94 -27.37
N LEU A 275 6.21 -0.72 -26.98
CA LEU A 275 6.63 0.30 -26.01
C LEU A 275 6.57 1.71 -26.61
N SER A 276 6.90 1.88 -27.89
CA SER A 276 6.81 3.18 -28.59
C SER A 276 5.41 3.79 -28.49
N HIS A 277 4.38 2.97 -28.68
CA HIS A 277 3.00 3.38 -28.63
C HIS A 277 2.53 3.79 -27.22
N LEU A 278 3.19 3.33 -26.13
CA LEU A 278 2.87 3.77 -24.77
C LEU A 278 3.23 5.24 -24.51
N TYR A 279 4.17 5.79 -25.29
CA TYR A 279 4.65 7.17 -25.16
C TYR A 279 4.14 8.10 -26.26
N GLN A 280 3.16 7.67 -27.05
CA GLN A 280 2.62 8.42 -28.17
C GLN A 280 1.21 8.95 -27.86
N PRO A 281 1.03 10.25 -27.57
CA PRO A 281 -0.22 10.82 -27.05
C PRO A 281 -1.18 11.25 -28.17
N ASN A 282 -1.38 10.40 -29.19
CA ASN A 282 -2.24 10.70 -30.32
C ASN A 282 -2.85 9.42 -30.92
N SER A 283 -3.71 9.58 -31.93
CA SER A 283 -4.42 8.50 -32.61
C SER A 283 -3.54 7.49 -33.36
N GLY A 284 -2.25 7.75 -33.48
CA GLY A 284 -1.28 6.79 -34.02
C GLY A 284 -0.94 5.65 -33.05
N SER A 285 -1.25 5.81 -31.76
CA SER A 285 -1.02 4.79 -30.74
C SER A 285 -2.11 3.73 -30.71
N ASP A 286 -1.70 2.46 -30.60
CA ASP A 286 -2.59 1.32 -30.35
C ASP A 286 -3.33 1.44 -29.00
N TYR A 287 -2.81 2.27 -28.09
CA TYR A 287 -3.40 2.49 -26.76
C TYR A 287 -4.20 3.79 -26.68
N TRP A 288 -4.44 4.48 -27.80
CA TRP A 288 -5.22 5.73 -27.80
C TRP A 288 -6.71 5.51 -27.60
N PHE A 289 -7.28 4.42 -28.12
CA PHE A 289 -8.72 4.11 -28.02
C PHE A 289 -9.62 5.34 -28.35
N TRP A 290 -10.60 5.66 -27.51
CA TRP A 290 -11.46 6.82 -27.67
C TRP A 290 -10.86 8.04 -26.96
N HIS A 291 -10.06 8.83 -27.69
CA HIS A 291 -9.43 10.06 -27.19
C HIS A 291 -8.57 9.87 -25.92
N GLY A 292 -7.83 8.77 -25.84
CA GLY A 292 -7.01 8.39 -24.69
C GLY A 292 -7.73 7.51 -23.67
N LEU A 293 -9.02 7.18 -23.86
CA LEU A 293 -9.79 6.37 -22.92
C LEU A 293 -10.22 5.02 -23.53
N ASN A 294 -9.80 3.93 -22.88
CA ASN A 294 -10.39 2.62 -23.09
C ASN A 294 -11.64 2.47 -22.23
N ILE A 295 -12.83 2.67 -22.82
CA ILE A 295 -14.11 2.59 -22.09
C ILE A 295 -14.39 1.22 -21.47
N ARG A 296 -13.74 0.16 -21.97
CA ARG A 296 -13.89 -1.19 -21.42
C ARG A 296 -13.36 -1.24 -19.99
N ALA A 297 -12.28 -0.52 -19.68
CA ALA A 297 -11.62 -0.55 -18.38
C ALA A 297 -12.53 -0.06 -17.23
N PRO A 298 -13.12 1.16 -17.28
CA PRO A 298 -14.02 1.61 -16.23
C PRO A 298 -15.30 0.76 -16.15
N VAL A 299 -15.82 0.25 -17.27
CA VAL A 299 -17.01 -0.62 -17.25
C VAL A 299 -16.72 -1.95 -16.56
N VAL A 300 -15.64 -2.65 -16.96
CA VAL A 300 -15.25 -3.91 -16.32
C VAL A 300 -14.92 -3.70 -14.85
N TRP A 301 -14.24 -2.60 -14.51
CA TRP A 301 -13.96 -2.25 -13.13
C TRP A 301 -15.25 -2.07 -12.31
N LEU A 302 -16.21 -1.28 -12.78
CA LEU A 302 -17.50 -1.07 -12.10
C LEU A 302 -18.30 -2.37 -11.91
N LEU A 303 -18.39 -3.20 -12.96
CA LEU A 303 -19.09 -4.48 -12.90
C LEU A 303 -18.45 -5.46 -11.92
N SER A 304 -17.13 -5.37 -11.74
CA SER A 304 -16.37 -6.23 -10.84
C SER A 304 -16.44 -5.78 -9.39
N VAL A 305 -16.48 -4.46 -9.12
CA VAL A 305 -16.62 -3.88 -7.78
C VAL A 305 -18.03 -4.09 -7.23
N TRP A 306 -19.04 -4.02 -8.10
CA TRP A 306 -20.46 -4.03 -7.72
C TRP A 306 -20.87 -5.13 -6.72
N PRO A 307 -20.50 -6.42 -6.88
CA PRO A 307 -20.94 -7.49 -5.98
C PRO A 307 -20.55 -7.29 -4.51
N SER A 308 -19.40 -6.65 -4.25
CA SER A 308 -18.90 -6.43 -2.89
C SER A 308 -19.41 -5.14 -2.26
N LEU A 309 -19.96 -4.20 -3.04
CA LEU A 309 -20.39 -2.89 -2.55
C LEU A 309 -21.44 -2.98 -1.43
N PRO A 310 -22.50 -3.81 -1.51
CA PRO A 310 -23.49 -3.86 -0.43
C PRO A 310 -22.88 -4.28 0.91
N GLY A 311 -22.02 -5.30 0.93
CA GLY A 311 -21.32 -5.75 2.13
C GLY A 311 -20.29 -4.74 2.63
N PHE A 312 -19.59 -4.05 1.72
CA PHE A 312 -18.67 -2.96 2.07
C PHE A 312 -19.41 -1.76 2.70
N CYS A 313 -20.53 -1.32 2.13
CA CYS A 313 -21.32 -0.23 2.68
C CYS A 313 -21.85 -0.55 4.09
N ALA A 314 -22.29 -1.80 4.30
CA ALA A 314 -22.69 -2.27 5.63
C ALA A 314 -21.53 -2.34 6.62
N SER A 315 -20.31 -2.68 6.18
CA SER A 315 -19.15 -2.73 7.07
C SER A 315 -18.68 -1.34 7.49
N VAL A 316 -18.76 -0.35 6.59
CA VAL A 316 -18.34 1.04 6.85
C VAL A 316 -19.39 1.82 7.64
N THR A 317 -20.68 1.64 7.33
CA THR A 317 -21.80 2.35 7.99
C THR A 317 -22.85 1.37 8.52
N PRO A 318 -22.50 0.59 9.56
CA PRO A 318 -23.39 -0.44 10.07
C PRO A 318 -24.69 0.13 10.65
N LEU A 319 -24.71 1.38 11.12
CA LEU A 319 -25.94 1.99 11.67
C LEU A 319 -26.96 2.36 10.59
N SER A 320 -26.52 2.60 9.34
CA SER A 320 -27.39 3.10 8.27
C SER A 320 -27.68 2.05 7.20
N VAL A 321 -26.76 1.11 6.96
CA VAL A 321 -26.88 0.10 5.92
C VAL A 321 -26.81 -1.28 6.55
N GLN A 322 -27.90 -2.03 6.38
CA GLN A 322 -28.02 -3.42 6.81
C GLN A 322 -28.25 -4.28 5.58
N VAL A 323 -27.44 -5.32 5.43
CA VAL A 323 -27.52 -6.26 4.31
C VAL A 323 -27.63 -7.68 4.85
N ASN A 324 -28.14 -8.59 4.03
CA ASN A 324 -28.19 -10.00 4.41
C ASN A 324 -26.77 -10.58 4.58
N GLU A 325 -26.71 -11.75 5.21
CA GLU A 325 -25.46 -12.47 5.44
C GLU A 325 -24.74 -12.82 4.12
N GLY A 326 -25.50 -13.13 3.06
CA GLY A 326 -24.96 -13.43 1.74
C GLY A 326 -24.11 -12.31 1.16
N TRP A 327 -24.59 -11.06 1.17
CA TRP A 327 -23.85 -9.88 0.71
C TRP A 327 -22.61 -9.61 1.57
N THR A 328 -22.68 -9.93 2.87
CA THR A 328 -21.53 -9.83 3.78
C THR A 328 -20.46 -10.86 3.42
N HIS A 329 -20.86 -12.09 3.10
CA HIS A 329 -19.97 -13.16 2.66
C HIS A 329 -19.31 -12.85 1.31
N VAL A 330 -20.06 -12.28 0.36
CA VAL A 330 -19.50 -11.79 -0.92
C VAL A 330 -18.40 -10.76 -0.66
N TYR A 331 -18.65 -9.81 0.23
CA TYR A 331 -17.65 -8.83 0.64
C TYR A 331 -16.43 -9.46 1.34
N TYR A 332 -16.61 -10.51 2.14
CA TYR A 332 -15.46 -11.22 2.75
C TYR A 332 -14.56 -11.88 1.71
N MET A 333 -15.08 -12.24 0.54
CA MET A 333 -14.31 -12.76 -0.61
C MET A 333 -13.81 -11.66 -1.55
N SER A 334 -13.93 -10.39 -1.16
CA SER A 334 -13.44 -9.25 -1.95
C SER A 334 -11.94 -9.39 -2.25
N TRP A 335 -11.43 -8.61 -3.19
CA TRP A 335 -10.16 -8.83 -3.89
C TRP A 335 -10.14 -10.09 -4.77
N LEU A 336 -10.26 -11.31 -4.21
CA LEU A 336 -10.16 -12.56 -4.99
C LEU A 336 -11.31 -12.70 -5.98
N LEU A 337 -12.54 -12.57 -5.50
CA LEU A 337 -13.73 -12.65 -6.34
C LEU A 337 -13.66 -11.61 -7.47
N GLU A 338 -13.32 -10.38 -7.11
CA GLU A 338 -13.29 -9.24 -8.02
C GLU A 338 -12.16 -9.33 -9.04
N PHE A 339 -10.99 -9.85 -8.63
CA PHE A 339 -9.88 -10.17 -9.52
C PHE A 339 -10.32 -11.16 -10.60
N PHE A 340 -10.99 -12.26 -10.22
CA PHE A 340 -11.41 -13.26 -11.20
C PHE A 340 -12.56 -12.78 -12.08
N ILE A 341 -13.51 -12.00 -11.53
CA ILE A 341 -14.58 -11.38 -12.32
C ILE A 341 -13.97 -10.41 -13.34
N SER A 342 -13.09 -9.49 -12.90
CA SER A 342 -12.51 -8.49 -13.80
C SER A 342 -11.62 -9.14 -14.86
N ALA A 343 -10.82 -10.15 -14.48
CA ALA A 343 -10.03 -10.93 -15.41
C ALA A 343 -10.89 -11.62 -16.48
N SER A 344 -11.95 -12.31 -16.05
CA SER A 344 -12.85 -13.04 -16.95
C SER A 344 -13.60 -12.11 -17.90
N LEU A 345 -14.16 -11.01 -17.37
CA LEU A 345 -14.83 -9.99 -18.19
C LEU A 345 -13.87 -9.33 -19.16
N TRP A 346 -12.65 -9.00 -18.71
CA TRP A 346 -11.62 -8.37 -19.55
C TRP A 346 -11.19 -9.27 -20.70
N VAL A 347 -10.88 -10.53 -20.42
CA VAL A 347 -10.52 -11.51 -21.45
C VAL A 347 -11.68 -11.70 -22.42
N THR A 348 -12.88 -11.96 -21.91
CA THR A 348 -14.07 -12.20 -22.77
C THR A 348 -14.32 -11.02 -23.72
N TRP A 349 -14.29 -9.79 -23.21
CA TRP A 349 -14.53 -8.61 -24.04
C TRP A 349 -13.44 -8.43 -25.09
N ASN A 350 -12.16 -8.56 -24.71
CA ASN A 350 -11.05 -8.41 -25.65
C ASN A 350 -10.90 -9.60 -26.61
N THR A 351 -11.45 -10.78 -26.31
CA THR A 351 -11.53 -11.89 -27.27
C THR A 351 -12.64 -11.65 -28.31
N ILE A 352 -13.80 -11.12 -27.89
CA ILE A 352 -14.91 -10.82 -28.82
C ILE A 352 -14.55 -9.63 -29.72
N SER A 353 -13.88 -8.62 -29.18
CA SER A 353 -13.45 -7.44 -29.92
C SER A 353 -11.98 -7.14 -29.61
N PRO A 354 -11.03 -7.75 -30.33
CA PRO A 354 -9.60 -7.55 -30.11
C PRO A 354 -9.20 -6.08 -30.20
N PRO A 355 -8.42 -5.56 -29.22
CA PRO A 355 -7.82 -4.25 -29.35
C PRO A 355 -6.74 -4.25 -30.45
N PRO A 356 -6.36 -3.08 -30.98
CA PRO A 356 -5.26 -3.00 -31.95
C PRO A 356 -3.91 -3.38 -31.32
N GLY A 357 -2.97 -3.81 -32.17
CA GLY A 357 -1.60 -4.14 -31.76
C GLY A 357 -1.47 -5.39 -30.86
N VAL A 358 -2.46 -6.29 -30.84
CA VAL A 358 -2.37 -7.54 -30.06
C VAL A 358 -1.32 -8.45 -30.68
N GLY A 359 -0.31 -8.81 -29.88
CA GLY A 359 0.77 -9.70 -30.29
C GLY A 359 1.92 -9.00 -31.04
N GLU A 360 1.80 -7.70 -31.30
CA GLU A 360 2.83 -6.86 -31.89
C GLU A 360 3.83 -6.37 -30.82
N VAL A 361 5.08 -6.17 -31.26
CA VAL A 361 6.17 -5.57 -30.48
C VAL A 361 6.87 -4.54 -31.35
N ASP A 362 7.65 -3.64 -30.75
CA ASP A 362 8.47 -2.72 -31.53
C ASP A 362 9.48 -3.49 -32.38
N GLY A 363 9.61 -3.10 -33.65
CA GLY A 363 10.59 -3.70 -34.57
C GLY A 363 12.04 -3.29 -34.27
N LYS A 364 12.23 -2.19 -33.53
CA LYS A 364 13.52 -1.67 -33.06
C LYS A 364 13.42 -1.28 -31.59
N ASP A 365 14.53 -1.38 -30.87
CA ASP A 365 14.60 -0.95 -29.47
C ASP A 365 14.86 0.56 -29.36
N VAL A 366 13.83 1.34 -29.65
CA VAL A 366 13.85 2.82 -29.67
C VAL A 366 14.38 3.43 -28.36
N PHE A 367 14.16 2.73 -27.24
CA PHE A 367 14.51 3.20 -25.91
C PHE A 367 15.79 2.58 -25.34
N GLY A 368 16.44 1.64 -26.05
CA GLY A 368 17.62 0.93 -25.55
C GLY A 368 17.32 0.11 -24.28
N THR A 369 16.14 -0.51 -24.22
CA THR A 369 15.66 -1.29 -23.09
C THR A 369 16.39 -2.62 -22.94
N PHE A 370 16.78 -3.23 -24.07
CA PHE A 370 17.38 -4.56 -24.16
C PHE A 370 18.79 -4.56 -24.78
N GLY A 371 19.29 -3.39 -25.22
CA GLY A 371 20.61 -3.20 -25.82
C GLY A 371 21.01 -1.73 -25.95
N PRO A 372 22.19 -1.43 -26.54
CA PRO A 372 22.58 -0.05 -26.83
C PRO A 372 21.55 0.59 -27.77
N ARG A 373 21.18 1.84 -27.49
CA ARG A 373 20.15 2.58 -28.20
C ARG A 373 20.49 2.64 -29.69
N GLU A 374 19.58 2.16 -30.53
CA GLU A 374 19.72 2.33 -31.98
C GLU A 374 19.37 3.78 -32.32
N ASP A 375 20.36 4.55 -32.77
CA ASP A 375 20.21 5.96 -33.13
C ASP A 375 19.36 6.11 -34.40
N ASP A 376 18.06 6.39 -34.25
CA ASP A 376 17.21 6.81 -35.36
C ASP A 376 17.04 8.34 -35.34
N ASN A 377 17.73 9.03 -36.24
CA ASN A 377 17.58 10.46 -36.56
C ASN A 377 16.18 10.84 -37.12
N GLU A 378 15.20 9.94 -37.12
CA GLU A 378 13.86 10.16 -37.72
C GLU A 378 12.72 10.38 -36.72
N PHE A 379 12.90 10.03 -35.44
CA PHE A 379 11.82 10.16 -34.43
C PHE A 379 11.83 11.49 -33.65
N GLY A 380 12.88 12.31 -33.79
CA GLY A 380 13.07 13.55 -33.04
C GLY A 380 12.19 14.73 -33.48
N ASP A 381 11.73 14.76 -34.74
CA ASP A 381 11.05 15.93 -35.29
C ASP A 381 9.54 15.98 -35.00
N SER A 382 8.90 14.86 -34.65
CA SER A 382 7.44 14.84 -34.43
C SER A 382 6.99 15.21 -33.00
N MET A 383 7.93 15.37 -32.06
CA MET A 383 7.63 15.64 -30.64
C MET A 383 7.95 17.10 -30.23
N VAL A 384 8.48 17.92 -31.15
CA VAL A 384 8.90 19.32 -30.86
C VAL A 384 8.41 20.28 -31.95
N GLU A 385 7.13 20.30 -32.27
CA GLU A 385 6.52 21.45 -32.94
C GLU A 385 5.60 22.21 -31.97
N GLY A 386 6.24 23.01 -31.11
CA GLY A 386 5.63 24.21 -30.52
C GLY A 386 6.02 25.42 -31.38
N PRO A 387 5.20 26.49 -31.41
CA PRO A 387 5.21 27.46 -32.49
C PRO A 387 6.55 28.21 -32.57
N GLU A 388 7.04 28.32 -33.81
CA GLU A 388 8.21 29.06 -34.26
C GLU A 388 8.58 30.24 -33.35
N LYS A 389 9.77 30.17 -32.74
CA LYS A 389 10.48 31.36 -32.29
C LYS A 389 10.87 32.16 -33.51
N LYS A 390 10.04 33.13 -33.89
CA LYS A 390 10.47 34.25 -34.73
C LYS A 390 11.50 35.06 -33.95
N GLU A 391 12.74 35.02 -34.45
CA GLU A 391 13.77 35.99 -34.13
C GLU A 391 13.23 37.41 -34.22
N ARG A 392 13.43 38.20 -33.16
CA ARG A 392 13.53 39.65 -33.30
C ARG A 392 14.77 40.13 -32.55
N LYS A 393 15.75 40.53 -33.35
CA LYS A 393 16.80 41.50 -33.01
C LYS A 393 16.16 42.76 -32.43
N TYR A 394 16.59 43.13 -31.23
CA TYR A 394 17.20 44.41 -30.81
C TYR A 394 17.06 44.57 -29.30
#